data_AF-A0A437PXT7-F1
#
_entry.id   AF-A0A437PXT7-F1
#
_cell.length_a   1.000
_cell.length_b   1.000
_cell.length_c   1.000
_cell.angle_alpha   90.00
_cell.angle_beta   90.00
_cell.angle_gamma   90.00
#
_symmetry.space_group_name_H-M   'P 1'
#
loop_
_entity.id
_entity.type
_entity.pdbx_description
1 polymer ?
#
loop_
_entity_poly.entity_id
_entity_poly.type
_entity_poly.pdbx_seq_one_letter_code
_entity_poly.pdbx_strand_id
1 'polypeptide(L)'
;MKKVFLLIGFVCLSFLGTSQGVKTPAPSPSQTIKQDFGLASVEINYSRPATKGRKIFGDIVPFGKLWRTGANSPTKITFGEDVKIAGKDLKAGSYQVMTIPNNGNWEILFNKGKDGVFNYHPEEDVLKVSVASQTISNSIENFTIQFANISANKMDIQLSWEKTLVNIPVEVDIDSKIISSIDKAMSVDTRPYFEAASYYFETGRDLNKALEWVNKANTANPNAYWQFHLKAKIQAKLGDKVGAKATALKSIELAKAGKNDDYVALNEKLINSL
;
A
#
# COMPACT_ATOMS: atom_id res chain seq x y z
N MET A 1 -88.39 28.93 4.94
CA MET A 1 -87.29 28.06 5.43
C MET A 1 -86.81 27.15 4.32
N LYS A 2 -85.78 27.55 3.56
CA LYS A 2 -85.01 26.67 2.65
C LYS A 2 -83.56 27.17 2.65
N LYS A 3 -82.64 26.26 2.96
CA LYS A 3 -81.19 26.43 3.11
C LYS A 3 -80.52 26.23 1.73
N VAL A 4 -79.51 27.05 1.39
CA VAL A 4 -78.51 26.76 0.35
C VAL A 4 -77.21 27.46 0.78
N PHE A 5 -76.33 26.77 1.52
CA PHE A 5 -75.05 26.19 1.08
C PHE A 5 -74.06 27.18 0.44
N LEU A 6 -73.08 27.61 1.25
CA LEU A 6 -71.84 28.24 0.79
C LEU A 6 -70.69 27.33 1.24
N LEU A 7 -70.10 26.62 0.28
CA LEU A 7 -69.04 25.62 0.46
C LEU A 7 -67.69 26.34 0.35
N ILE A 8 -67.03 26.64 1.49
CA ILE A 8 -65.62 27.05 1.51
C ILE A 8 -64.81 25.79 1.76
N GLY A 9 -64.25 25.23 0.69
CA GLY A 9 -63.31 24.12 0.76
C GLY A 9 -61.96 24.61 1.29
N PHE A 10 -61.67 24.32 2.55
CA PHE A 10 -60.35 24.49 3.14
C PHE A 10 -59.48 23.32 2.68
N VAL A 11 -58.66 23.54 1.65
CA VAL A 11 -57.64 22.58 1.23
C VAL A 11 -56.53 22.60 2.28
N CYS A 12 -56.57 21.65 3.22
CA CYS A 12 -55.44 21.34 4.07
C CYS A 12 -54.32 20.73 3.21
N LEU A 13 -53.39 21.57 2.74
CA LEU A 13 -52.09 21.12 2.26
C LEU A 13 -51.36 20.43 3.43
N SER A 14 -51.35 19.10 3.41
CA SER A 14 -50.51 18.31 4.30
C SER A 14 -49.06 18.50 3.84
N PHE A 15 -48.33 19.41 4.48
CA PHE A 15 -46.88 19.43 4.34
C PHE A 15 -46.35 18.07 4.81
N LEU A 16 -45.82 17.28 3.89
CA LEU A 16 -44.93 16.17 4.19
C LEU A 16 -43.65 16.77 4.77
N GLY A 17 -43.68 17.08 6.06
CA GLY A 17 -42.50 17.43 6.83
C GLY A 17 -41.57 16.22 6.86
N THR A 18 -40.53 16.24 6.03
CA THR A 18 -39.40 15.34 6.24
C THR A 18 -38.76 15.75 7.57
N SER A 19 -38.95 14.94 8.61
CA SER A 19 -38.20 15.05 9.85
C SER A 19 -36.74 14.75 9.52
N GLN A 20 -35.97 15.78 9.16
CA GLN A 20 -34.52 15.69 9.16
C GLN A 20 -34.08 15.82 10.61
N GLY A 21 -33.92 14.68 11.29
CA GLY A 21 -33.37 14.65 12.65
C GLY A 21 -32.03 15.39 12.72
N VAL A 22 -31.71 15.91 13.91
CA VAL A 22 -30.45 16.65 14.14
C VAL A 22 -29.26 15.76 13.80
N LYS A 23 -28.48 16.15 12.79
CA LYS A 23 -27.24 15.45 12.41
C LYS A 23 -26.17 15.75 13.46
N THR A 24 -25.76 14.73 14.21
CA THR A 24 -24.66 14.80 15.18
C THR A 24 -23.44 14.02 14.67
N PRO A 25 -22.22 14.33 15.14
CA PRO A 25 -21.05 13.55 14.79
C PRO A 25 -21.20 12.08 15.18
N ALA A 26 -20.87 11.16 14.26
CA ALA A 26 -20.92 9.74 14.55
C ALA A 26 -19.92 9.39 15.67
N PRO A 27 -20.31 8.62 16.71
CA PRO A 27 -19.41 8.26 17.81
C PRO A 27 -18.15 7.50 17.39
N SER A 28 -18.23 6.80 16.25
CA SER A 28 -17.11 6.11 15.60
C SER A 28 -17.09 6.56 14.14
N PRO A 29 -16.39 7.66 13.81
CA PRO A 29 -16.35 8.16 12.45
C PRO A 29 -15.68 7.15 11.51
N SER A 30 -16.13 7.10 10.26
CA SER A 30 -15.49 6.28 9.24
C SER A 30 -14.21 6.94 8.71
N GLN A 31 -13.29 6.11 8.22
CA GLN A 31 -12.12 6.53 7.48
C GLN A 31 -11.88 5.56 6.31
N THR A 32 -11.47 6.14 5.18
CA THR A 32 -10.87 5.40 4.07
C THR A 32 -9.42 5.84 3.93
N ILE A 33 -8.50 4.88 3.79
CA ILE A 33 -7.11 5.12 3.40
C ILE A 33 -6.78 4.30 2.15
N LYS A 34 -5.93 4.84 1.30
CA LYS A 34 -5.48 4.18 0.07
C LYS A 34 -3.97 4.39 -0.11
N GLN A 35 -3.28 3.34 -0.53
CA GLN A 35 -1.84 3.34 -0.78
C GLN A 35 -1.55 2.65 -2.10
N ASP A 36 -0.78 3.29 -2.97
CA ASP A 36 -0.18 2.61 -4.11
C ASP A 36 0.95 1.70 -3.61
N PHE A 37 0.91 0.43 -3.97
CA PHE A 37 1.78 -0.60 -3.43
C PHE A 37 2.00 -1.71 -4.47
N GLY A 38 3.25 -2.07 -4.71
CA GLY A 38 3.59 -2.96 -5.82
C GLY A 38 3.33 -2.29 -7.17
N LEU A 39 2.50 -2.94 -7.99
CA LEU A 39 2.04 -2.45 -9.28
C LEU A 39 0.54 -2.09 -9.25
N ALA A 40 -0.08 -2.05 -8.06
CA ALA A 40 -1.49 -1.74 -7.86
C ALA A 40 -1.69 -0.85 -6.62
N SER A 41 -2.85 -0.96 -5.97
CA SER A 41 -3.16 -0.22 -4.73
C SER A 41 -3.88 -1.10 -3.71
N VAL A 42 -3.76 -0.70 -2.45
CA VAL A 42 -4.51 -1.27 -1.32
C VAL A 42 -5.38 -0.18 -0.69
N GLU A 43 -6.66 -0.47 -0.49
CA GLU A 43 -7.63 0.44 0.12
C GLU A 43 -8.25 -0.20 1.36
N ILE A 44 -8.38 0.58 2.44
CA ILE A 44 -9.00 0.15 3.70
C ILE A 44 -10.12 1.12 4.05
N ASN A 45 -11.33 0.60 4.24
CA ASN A 45 -12.49 1.33 4.75
C ASN A 45 -12.89 0.75 6.11
N TYR A 46 -12.97 1.60 7.13
CA TYR A 46 -13.25 1.16 8.51
C TYR A 46 -13.84 2.28 9.35
N SER A 47 -14.37 1.95 10.54
CA SER A 47 -14.79 2.95 11.53
C SER A 47 -13.87 2.96 12.75
N ARG A 48 -13.72 4.13 13.36
CA ARG A 48 -12.71 4.44 14.39
C ARG A 48 -13.32 4.67 15.77
N PRO A 49 -13.68 3.61 16.53
CA PRO A 49 -14.13 3.78 17.91
C PRO A 49 -13.04 4.43 18.79
N ALA A 50 -13.48 5.17 19.81
CA ALA A 50 -12.62 5.85 20.79
C ALA A 50 -12.56 5.08 22.12
N THR A 51 -11.45 5.17 22.85
CA THR A 51 -11.35 4.55 24.19
C THR A 51 -12.32 5.19 25.15
N LYS A 52 -12.39 6.53 25.17
CA LYS A 52 -13.16 7.33 26.13
C LYS A 52 -12.84 6.93 27.58
N GLY A 53 -11.56 6.67 27.87
CA GLY A 53 -11.09 6.29 29.22
C GLY A 53 -11.43 4.87 29.64
N ARG A 54 -11.97 4.03 28.74
CA ARG A 54 -12.28 2.63 29.01
C ARG A 54 -11.11 1.73 28.61
N LYS A 55 -10.96 0.62 29.32
CA LYS A 55 -10.09 -0.49 28.90
C LYS A 55 -10.67 -1.12 27.65
N ILE A 56 -9.87 -1.29 26.60
CA ILE A 56 -10.36 -1.85 25.34
C ILE A 56 -10.18 -3.36 25.31
N PHE A 57 -8.94 -3.82 25.32
CA PHE A 57 -8.65 -5.24 25.14
C PHE A 57 -8.77 -6.00 26.46
N GLY A 58 -9.54 -7.09 26.45
CA GLY A 58 -9.92 -7.84 27.65
C GLY A 58 -11.13 -7.27 28.41
N ASP A 59 -11.79 -6.24 27.88
CA ASP A 59 -13.06 -5.69 28.40
C ASP A 59 -14.04 -5.43 27.24
N ILE A 60 -13.99 -4.25 26.60
CA ILE A 60 -14.86 -3.91 25.46
C ILE A 60 -14.65 -4.86 24.28
N VAL A 61 -13.41 -5.28 24.04
CA VAL A 61 -13.03 -6.31 23.08
C VAL A 61 -12.48 -7.50 23.87
N PRO A 62 -13.30 -8.52 24.18
CA PRO A 62 -12.87 -9.68 24.93
C PRO A 62 -11.83 -10.50 24.16
N PHE A 63 -10.82 -11.01 24.87
CA PHE A 63 -9.84 -11.92 24.27
C PHE A 63 -10.49 -13.26 23.87
N GLY A 64 -9.96 -13.87 22.81
CA GLY A 64 -10.43 -15.17 22.29
C GLY A 64 -11.82 -15.11 21.64
N LYS A 65 -12.35 -13.91 21.39
CA LYS A 65 -13.65 -13.71 20.72
C LYS A 65 -13.47 -13.00 19.38
N LEU A 66 -14.31 -13.39 18.43
CA LEU A 66 -14.36 -12.78 17.12
C LEU A 66 -14.83 -11.33 17.24
N TRP A 67 -14.05 -10.42 16.69
CA TRP A 67 -14.30 -8.99 16.67
C TRP A 67 -14.33 -8.49 15.23
N ARG A 68 -15.21 -7.53 14.95
CA ARG A 68 -15.36 -6.89 13.63
C ARG A 68 -14.19 -5.99 13.24
N THR A 69 -13.19 -5.84 14.11
CA THR A 69 -11.99 -5.02 13.87
C THR A 69 -12.31 -3.54 13.58
N GLY A 70 -13.17 -2.95 14.40
CA GLY A 70 -13.68 -1.59 14.22
C GLY A 70 -15.03 -1.41 14.90
N ALA A 71 -15.84 -0.47 14.40
CA ALA A 71 -17.21 -0.22 14.84
C ALA A 71 -18.14 -0.01 13.64
N ASN A 72 -19.46 0.02 13.88
CA ASN A 72 -20.48 0.19 12.84
C ASN A 72 -20.35 -0.88 11.74
N SER A 73 -20.03 -0.48 10.51
CA SER A 73 -19.80 -1.34 9.34
C SER A 73 -18.54 -2.20 9.47
N PRO A 74 -18.47 -3.35 8.80
CA PRO A 74 -17.28 -4.20 8.78
C PRO A 74 -16.08 -3.45 8.21
N THR A 75 -14.90 -3.68 8.78
CA THR A 75 -13.65 -3.23 8.18
C THR A 75 -13.45 -3.98 6.87
N LYS A 76 -13.26 -3.24 5.78
CA LYS A 76 -13.08 -3.79 4.44
C LYS A 76 -11.69 -3.43 3.92
N ILE A 77 -10.96 -4.43 3.42
CA ILE A 77 -9.67 -4.25 2.76
C ILE A 77 -9.78 -4.73 1.33
N THR A 78 -9.34 -3.91 0.38
CA THR A 78 -9.31 -4.25 -1.04
C THR A 78 -7.87 -4.24 -1.54
N PHE A 79 -7.44 -5.36 -2.11
CA PHE A 79 -6.14 -5.51 -2.75
C PHE A 79 -6.32 -5.51 -4.27
N GLY A 80 -5.61 -4.62 -4.96
CA GLY A 80 -5.65 -4.50 -6.43
C GLY A 80 -4.85 -5.58 -7.18
N GLU A 81 -4.03 -6.36 -6.47
CA GLU A 81 -3.28 -7.50 -7.01
C GLU A 81 -3.18 -8.63 -5.98
N ASP A 82 -2.72 -9.79 -6.42
CA ASP A 82 -2.41 -10.91 -5.53
C ASP A 82 -1.30 -10.51 -4.55
N VAL A 83 -1.50 -10.82 -3.26
CA VAL A 83 -0.58 -10.48 -2.16
C VAL A 83 -0.25 -11.72 -1.33
N LYS A 84 0.81 -11.65 -0.54
CA LYS A 84 1.06 -12.53 0.59
C LYS A 84 0.79 -11.78 1.88
N ILE A 85 -0.08 -12.31 2.73
CA ILE A 85 -0.34 -11.78 4.08
C ILE A 85 0.34 -12.69 5.08
N ALA A 86 1.27 -12.15 5.87
CA ALA A 86 2.10 -12.92 6.81
C ALA A 86 2.67 -14.21 6.17
N GLY A 87 3.14 -14.10 4.93
CA GLY A 87 3.71 -15.20 4.15
C GLY A 87 2.72 -16.13 3.43
N LYS A 88 1.41 -16.00 3.66
CA LYS A 88 0.37 -16.82 3.02
C LYS A 88 -0.28 -16.11 1.85
N ASP A 89 -0.55 -16.83 0.75
CA ASP A 89 -1.16 -16.26 -0.45
C ASP A 89 -2.60 -15.80 -0.22
N LEU A 90 -2.93 -14.63 -0.77
CA LEU A 90 -4.27 -14.06 -0.85
C LEU A 90 -4.47 -13.45 -2.24
N LYS A 91 -5.54 -13.86 -2.93
CA LYS A 91 -5.86 -13.33 -4.25
C LYS A 91 -6.30 -11.87 -4.19
N ALA A 92 -6.10 -11.14 -5.29
CA ALA A 92 -6.67 -9.81 -5.45
C ALA A 92 -8.18 -9.83 -5.17
N GLY A 93 -8.70 -8.76 -4.56
CA GLY A 93 -10.12 -8.67 -4.24
C GLY A 93 -10.43 -7.85 -3.00
N SER A 94 -11.72 -7.74 -2.70
CA SER A 94 -12.24 -7.11 -1.50
C SER A 94 -12.62 -8.14 -0.45
N TYR A 95 -12.22 -7.89 0.78
CA TYR A 95 -12.45 -8.76 1.93
C TYR A 95 -12.98 -7.95 3.10
N GLN A 96 -13.91 -8.53 3.85
CA GLN A 96 -14.17 -8.06 5.21
C GLN A 96 -13.13 -8.68 6.15
N VAL A 97 -12.66 -7.88 7.12
CA VAL A 97 -11.62 -8.27 8.06
C VAL A 97 -12.19 -8.37 9.46
N MET A 98 -12.06 -9.56 10.02
CA MET A 98 -12.37 -9.85 11.42
C MET A 98 -11.09 -10.29 12.12
N THR A 99 -11.06 -10.09 13.43
CA THR A 99 -9.90 -10.43 14.24
C THR A 99 -10.31 -11.17 15.49
N ILE A 100 -9.44 -12.03 15.98
CA ILE A 100 -9.56 -12.65 17.30
C ILE A 100 -8.35 -12.19 18.11
N PRO A 101 -8.48 -11.11 18.91
CA PRO A 101 -7.41 -10.66 19.78
C PRO A 101 -7.15 -11.68 20.89
N ASN A 102 -5.89 -11.96 21.17
CA ASN A 102 -5.44 -12.65 22.39
C ASN A 102 -4.30 -11.84 23.04
N ASN A 103 -3.82 -12.34 24.19
CA ASN A 103 -2.65 -11.76 24.84
C ASN A 103 -1.38 -12.15 24.07
N GLY A 104 -0.76 -11.18 23.40
CA GLY A 104 0.49 -11.35 22.64
C GLY A 104 0.35 -11.82 21.19
N ASN A 105 -0.82 -12.33 20.77
CA ASN A 105 -1.08 -12.67 19.36
C ASN A 105 -2.51 -12.34 18.95
N TRP A 106 -2.71 -12.06 17.67
CA TRP A 106 -4.02 -11.84 17.07
C TRP A 106 -4.18 -12.80 15.90
N GLU A 107 -5.36 -13.39 15.76
CA GLU A 107 -5.75 -14.05 14.52
C GLU A 107 -6.45 -13.03 13.62
N ILE A 108 -6.02 -12.92 12.37
CA ILE A 108 -6.61 -12.04 11.35
C ILE A 108 -7.29 -12.93 10.32
N LEU A 109 -8.56 -12.63 10.05
CA LEU A 109 -9.42 -13.36 9.15
C LEU A 109 -9.82 -12.47 7.98
N PHE A 110 -9.57 -12.93 6.76
CA PHE A 110 -10.07 -12.33 5.53
C PHE A 110 -11.19 -13.19 4.99
N ASN A 111 -12.38 -12.60 4.86
CA ASN A 111 -13.62 -13.29 4.55
C ASN A 111 -14.32 -12.60 3.37
N LYS A 112 -14.99 -13.38 2.51
CA LYS A 112 -15.68 -12.89 1.29
C LYS A 112 -17.15 -12.51 1.49
N GLY A 113 -17.69 -12.75 2.68
CA GLY A 113 -19.07 -12.45 3.04
C GLY A 113 -19.37 -10.95 3.16
N LYS A 114 -20.54 -10.67 3.74
CA LYS A 114 -21.05 -9.33 4.01
C LYS A 114 -21.43 -9.19 5.48
N ASP A 115 -21.63 -7.96 5.92
CA ASP A 115 -22.19 -7.61 7.25
C ASP A 115 -21.38 -8.10 8.48
N GLY A 116 -20.12 -8.49 8.27
CA GLY A 116 -19.13 -8.76 9.31
C GLY A 116 -19.57 -9.87 10.26
N VAL A 117 -19.31 -9.66 11.55
CA VAL A 117 -19.61 -10.62 12.61
C VAL A 117 -21.10 -11.00 12.74
N PHE A 118 -22.02 -10.21 12.18
CA PHE A 118 -23.46 -10.46 12.28
C PHE A 118 -23.99 -11.45 11.25
N ASN A 119 -23.26 -11.64 10.15
CA ASN A 119 -23.56 -12.61 9.11
C ASN A 119 -22.29 -13.41 8.78
N TYR A 120 -21.59 -13.82 9.85
CA TYR A 120 -20.31 -14.51 9.72
C TYR A 120 -20.51 -16.00 9.44
N HIS A 121 -19.97 -16.41 8.30
CA HIS A 121 -19.95 -17.77 7.80
C HIS A 121 -18.49 -18.24 7.68
N PRO A 122 -18.01 -19.17 8.54
CA PRO A 122 -16.62 -19.64 8.50
C PRO A 122 -16.20 -20.23 7.15
N GLU A 123 -17.13 -20.79 6.39
CA GLU A 123 -16.92 -21.30 5.03
C GLU A 123 -16.54 -20.21 4.01
N GLU A 124 -16.77 -18.93 4.32
CA GLU A 124 -16.40 -17.79 3.49
C GLU A 124 -15.01 -17.23 3.84
N ASP A 125 -14.33 -17.79 4.85
CA ASP A 125 -12.96 -17.45 5.19
C ASP A 125 -12.01 -17.95 4.10
N VAL A 126 -11.30 -17.02 3.47
CA VAL A 126 -10.30 -17.35 2.45
C VAL A 126 -8.87 -17.32 2.98
N LEU A 127 -8.66 -16.66 4.12
CA LEU A 127 -7.37 -16.64 4.77
C LEU A 127 -7.49 -16.38 6.28
N LYS A 128 -6.75 -17.17 7.05
CA LYS A 128 -6.51 -16.96 8.48
C LYS A 128 -5.01 -16.95 8.78
N VAL A 129 -4.52 -15.88 9.39
CA VAL A 129 -3.12 -15.71 9.79
C VAL A 129 -3.01 -15.33 11.25
N SER A 130 -1.91 -15.69 11.90
CA SER A 130 -1.59 -15.27 13.26
C SER A 130 -0.44 -14.28 13.21
N VAL A 131 -0.58 -13.15 13.90
CA VAL A 131 0.44 -12.09 13.98
C VAL A 131 0.63 -11.69 15.44
N ALA A 132 1.84 -11.27 15.79
CA ALA A 132 2.14 -10.83 17.16
C ALA A 132 1.47 -9.48 17.45
N SER A 133 0.98 -9.31 18.67
CA SER A 133 0.60 -8.01 19.21
C SER A 133 1.70 -7.47 20.11
N GLN A 134 1.85 -6.15 20.11
CA GLN A 134 2.87 -5.43 20.86
C GLN A 134 2.20 -4.43 21.78
N THR A 135 2.79 -4.24 22.96
CA THR A 135 2.42 -3.15 23.86
C THR A 135 3.27 -1.93 23.55
N ILE A 136 2.62 -0.79 23.33
CA ILE A 136 3.28 0.50 23.11
C ILE A 136 3.17 1.39 24.35
N SER A 137 4.11 2.33 24.51
CA SER A 137 4.17 3.23 25.66
C SER A 137 3.04 4.27 25.63
N ASN A 138 2.84 4.90 24.48
CA ASN A 138 1.82 5.92 24.26
C ASN A 138 0.48 5.28 23.92
N SER A 139 -0.57 5.74 24.61
CA SER A 139 -1.93 5.27 24.32
C SER A 139 -2.51 5.97 23.10
N ILE A 140 -3.17 5.21 22.24
CA ILE A 140 -3.87 5.69 21.05
C ILE A 140 -5.37 5.76 21.34
N GLU A 141 -5.95 6.97 21.28
CA GLU A 141 -7.35 7.21 21.67
C GLU A 141 -8.36 6.58 20.70
N ASN A 142 -8.11 6.71 19.39
CA ASN A 142 -9.01 6.18 18.36
C ASN A 142 -8.40 4.95 17.70
N PHE A 143 -9.19 3.90 17.51
CA PHE A 143 -8.79 2.77 16.69
C PHE A 143 -8.32 3.27 15.33
N THR A 144 -7.10 2.90 14.98
CA THR A 144 -6.40 3.40 13.81
C THR A 144 -5.84 2.24 13.02
N ILE A 145 -6.13 2.23 11.72
CA ILE A 145 -5.46 1.39 10.74
C ILE A 145 -4.65 2.32 9.84
N GLN A 146 -3.38 1.99 9.60
CA GLN A 146 -2.49 2.72 8.71
C GLN A 146 -1.55 1.79 7.94
N PHE A 147 -0.98 2.29 6.84
CA PHE A 147 0.11 1.61 6.14
C PHE A 147 1.46 2.08 6.71
N ALA A 148 2.35 1.14 7.01
CA ALA A 148 3.65 1.40 7.61
C ALA A 148 4.76 0.59 6.91
N ASN A 149 6.02 0.94 7.16
CA ASN A 149 7.21 0.21 6.68
C ASN A 149 7.20 -0.08 5.17
N ILE A 150 6.76 0.90 4.38
CA ILE A 150 6.53 0.73 2.94
C ILE A 150 7.87 0.69 2.20
N SER A 151 8.00 -0.32 1.36
CA SER A 151 9.07 -0.50 0.37
C SER A 151 8.44 -0.89 -0.97
N ALA A 152 9.27 -1.17 -1.99
CA ALA A 152 8.78 -1.50 -3.33
C ALA A 152 7.82 -2.70 -3.37
N ASN A 153 8.02 -3.71 -2.51
CA ASN A 153 7.25 -4.95 -2.52
C ASN A 153 6.78 -5.45 -1.15
N LYS A 154 7.07 -4.70 -0.07
CA LYS A 154 6.62 -5.01 1.29
C LYS A 154 6.04 -3.78 1.98
N MET A 155 5.01 -3.99 2.78
CA MET A 155 4.47 -3.00 3.71
C MET A 155 3.81 -3.72 4.89
N ASP A 156 3.50 -2.99 5.95
CA ASP A 156 2.65 -3.46 7.03
C ASP A 156 1.29 -2.74 7.01
N ILE A 157 0.22 -3.50 7.18
CA ILE A 157 -1.06 -2.94 7.64
C ILE A 157 -1.00 -2.93 9.17
N GLN A 158 -0.89 -1.74 9.74
CA GLN A 158 -0.73 -1.54 11.18
C GLN A 158 -2.07 -1.17 11.83
N LEU A 159 -2.47 -1.95 12.82
CA LEU A 159 -3.63 -1.69 13.67
C LEU A 159 -3.12 -1.20 15.02
N SER A 160 -3.70 -0.10 15.52
CA SER A 160 -3.34 0.43 16.85
C SER A 160 -4.55 1.00 17.58
N TRP A 161 -4.69 0.67 18.86
CA TRP A 161 -5.71 1.24 19.76
C TRP A 161 -5.35 0.99 21.21
N GLU A 162 -5.64 1.96 22.08
CA GLU A 162 -5.14 1.97 23.45
C GLU A 162 -3.61 1.77 23.43
N LYS A 163 -3.07 0.79 24.15
CA LYS A 163 -1.64 0.45 24.15
C LYS A 163 -1.31 -0.76 23.29
N THR A 164 -2.22 -1.21 22.42
CA THR A 164 -1.99 -2.38 21.57
C THR A 164 -1.66 -1.95 20.14
N LEU A 165 -0.62 -2.55 19.58
CA LEU A 165 -0.20 -2.40 18.19
C LEU A 165 -0.04 -3.78 17.55
N VAL A 166 -0.49 -3.93 16.31
CA VAL A 166 -0.38 -5.16 15.52
C VAL A 166 0.06 -4.79 14.11
N ASN A 167 1.14 -5.39 13.63
CA ASN A 167 1.57 -5.27 12.24
C ASN A 167 1.18 -6.53 11.48
N ILE A 168 0.48 -6.36 10.37
CA ILE A 168 0.12 -7.42 9.44
C ILE A 168 1.01 -7.25 8.21
N PRO A 169 2.05 -8.09 8.03
CA PRO A 169 2.94 -8.00 6.89
C PRO A 169 2.21 -8.31 5.59
N VAL A 170 2.41 -7.46 4.59
CA VAL A 170 1.89 -7.61 3.22
C VAL A 170 3.06 -7.59 2.26
N GLU A 171 3.14 -8.59 1.40
CA GLU A 171 4.15 -8.67 0.34
C GLU A 171 3.49 -8.88 -1.02
N VAL A 172 4.12 -8.42 -2.09
CA VAL A 172 3.70 -8.64 -3.47
C VAL A 172 4.87 -9.19 -4.29
N ASP A 173 4.56 -10.07 -5.24
CA ASP A 173 5.56 -10.47 -6.25
C ASP A 173 5.56 -9.45 -7.40
N ILE A 174 6.40 -8.42 -7.25
CA ILE A 174 6.69 -7.47 -8.33
C ILE A 174 7.74 -8.00 -9.30
N ASP A 175 8.58 -8.93 -8.86
CA ASP A 175 9.81 -9.29 -9.55
C ASP A 175 9.51 -10.11 -10.80
N SER A 176 8.70 -11.15 -10.66
CA SER A 176 8.22 -11.95 -11.80
C SER A 176 7.44 -11.10 -12.80
N LYS A 177 6.65 -10.13 -12.31
CA LYS A 177 5.83 -9.26 -13.16
C LYS A 177 6.68 -8.28 -13.96
N ILE A 178 7.66 -7.66 -13.32
CA ILE A 178 8.58 -6.72 -13.99
C ILE A 178 9.44 -7.47 -15.00
N ILE A 179 9.96 -8.66 -14.68
CA ILE A 179 10.72 -9.47 -15.65
C ILE A 179 9.86 -9.85 -16.85
N SER A 180 8.63 -10.33 -16.63
CA SER A 180 7.73 -10.62 -17.75
C SER A 180 7.42 -9.38 -18.60
N SER A 181 7.30 -8.21 -17.97
CA SER A 181 7.11 -6.94 -18.67
C SER A 181 8.34 -6.56 -19.49
N ILE A 182 9.54 -6.69 -18.92
CA ILE A 182 10.81 -6.46 -19.61
C ILE A 182 10.94 -7.40 -20.80
N ASP A 183 10.70 -8.69 -20.64
CA ASP A 183 10.84 -9.67 -21.74
C ASP A 183 9.91 -9.33 -22.92
N LYS A 184 8.66 -8.93 -22.63
CA LYS A 184 7.71 -8.45 -23.65
C LYS A 184 8.16 -7.15 -24.31
N ALA A 185 8.67 -6.20 -23.54
CA ALA A 185 9.14 -4.92 -24.08
C ALA A 185 10.44 -5.06 -24.89
N MET A 186 11.25 -6.07 -24.58
CA MET A 186 12.50 -6.37 -25.27
C MET A 186 12.26 -7.17 -26.57
N SER A 187 11.07 -7.71 -26.79
CA SER A 187 10.71 -8.42 -28.03
C SER A 187 10.20 -7.53 -29.17
N VAL A 188 10.02 -6.22 -28.93
CA VAL A 188 9.57 -5.25 -29.95
C VAL A 188 10.72 -4.34 -30.42
N ASP A 189 10.48 -3.53 -31.45
CA ASP A 189 11.52 -2.67 -32.05
C ASP A 189 12.00 -1.56 -31.10
N THR A 190 11.09 -0.93 -30.38
CA THR A 190 11.41 0.12 -29.40
C THR A 190 11.72 -0.50 -28.04
N ARG A 191 12.98 -0.91 -27.84
CA ARG A 191 13.41 -1.61 -26.62
C ARG A 191 13.80 -0.62 -25.50
N PRO A 192 13.23 -0.74 -24.28
CA PRO A 192 13.55 0.11 -23.14
C PRO A 192 14.85 -0.36 -22.44
N TYR A 193 15.98 -0.25 -23.15
CA TYR A 193 17.24 -0.80 -22.68
C TYR A 193 17.71 -0.20 -21.35
N PHE A 194 17.46 1.09 -21.11
CA PHE A 194 17.89 1.75 -19.89
C PHE A 194 17.12 1.25 -18.67
N GLU A 195 15.79 1.15 -18.78
CA GLU A 195 14.91 0.68 -17.72
C GLU A 195 15.21 -0.79 -17.39
N ALA A 196 15.40 -1.62 -18.41
CA ALA A 196 15.77 -3.03 -18.24
C ALA A 196 17.14 -3.19 -17.56
N ALA A 197 18.15 -2.40 -17.97
CA ALA A 197 19.47 -2.41 -17.35
C ALA A 197 19.45 -1.93 -15.91
N SER A 198 18.69 -0.86 -15.63
CA SER A 198 18.53 -0.30 -14.28
C SER A 198 17.94 -1.35 -13.34
N TYR A 199 16.87 -2.01 -13.78
CA TYR A 199 16.22 -3.05 -13.00
C TYR A 199 17.13 -4.25 -12.71
N TYR A 200 17.86 -4.74 -13.72
CA TYR A 200 18.81 -5.84 -13.54
C TYR A 200 19.95 -5.48 -12.58
N PHE A 201 20.44 -4.23 -12.63
CA PHE A 201 21.47 -3.76 -11.70
C PHE A 201 20.95 -3.65 -10.27
N GLU A 202 19.78 -3.05 -10.06
CA GLU A 202 19.17 -2.82 -8.74
C GLU A 202 18.79 -4.13 -8.04
N THR A 203 18.33 -5.11 -8.81
CA THR A 203 17.96 -6.44 -8.29
C THR A 203 19.12 -7.45 -8.28
N GLY A 204 20.33 -7.03 -8.65
CA GLY A 204 21.53 -7.87 -8.58
C GLY A 204 21.51 -9.09 -9.52
N ARG A 205 20.88 -8.95 -10.68
CA ARG A 205 20.77 -9.99 -11.71
C ARG A 205 22.03 -10.07 -12.57
N ASP A 206 21.90 -10.60 -13.79
CA ASP A 206 22.99 -10.66 -14.76
C ASP A 206 23.51 -9.27 -15.13
N LEU A 207 24.62 -8.90 -14.50
CA LEU A 207 25.28 -7.61 -14.69
C LEU A 207 25.94 -7.48 -16.07
N ASN A 208 26.31 -8.58 -16.73
CA ASN A 208 26.83 -8.53 -18.10
C ASN A 208 25.72 -8.15 -19.07
N LYS A 209 24.54 -8.74 -18.89
CA LYS A 209 23.33 -8.37 -19.66
C LYS A 209 22.90 -6.93 -19.38
N ALA A 210 22.97 -6.49 -18.12
CA ALA A 210 22.73 -5.09 -17.77
C ALA A 210 23.74 -4.14 -18.45
N LEU A 211 25.01 -4.52 -18.52
CA LEU A 211 26.07 -3.77 -19.20
C LEU A 211 25.82 -3.69 -20.71
N GLU A 212 25.42 -4.79 -21.35
CA GLU A 212 25.06 -4.81 -22.77
C GLU A 212 23.92 -3.83 -23.07
N TRP A 213 22.86 -3.86 -22.27
CA TRP A 213 21.70 -3.00 -22.47
C TRP A 213 22.00 -1.53 -22.22
N VAL A 214 22.69 -1.18 -21.13
CA VAL A 214 23.05 0.23 -20.89
C VAL A 214 24.01 0.77 -21.97
N ASN A 215 24.84 -0.08 -22.58
CA ASN A 215 25.63 0.32 -23.74
C ASN A 215 24.74 0.69 -24.93
N LYS A 216 23.72 -0.13 -25.25
CA LYS A 216 22.75 0.18 -26.32
C LYS A 216 21.96 1.46 -26.02
N ALA A 217 21.58 1.67 -24.76
CA ALA A 217 20.91 2.89 -24.32
C ALA A 217 21.80 4.13 -24.54
N ASN A 218 23.07 4.08 -24.11
CA ASN A 218 24.03 5.16 -24.31
C ASN A 218 24.29 5.45 -25.80
N THR A 219 24.30 4.43 -26.67
CA THR A 219 24.43 4.64 -28.11
C THR A 219 23.22 5.39 -28.68
N ALA A 220 22.01 5.06 -28.21
CA ALA A 220 20.78 5.73 -28.63
C ALA A 220 20.65 7.15 -28.04
N ASN A 221 21.21 7.40 -26.85
CA ASN A 221 21.19 8.70 -26.19
C ASN A 221 22.57 9.08 -25.61
N PRO A 222 23.52 9.51 -26.46
CA PRO A 222 24.92 9.71 -26.06
C PRO A 222 25.16 10.87 -25.11
N ASN A 223 24.14 11.72 -24.88
CA ASN A 223 24.24 12.88 -23.99
C ASN A 223 23.58 12.62 -22.62
N ALA A 224 22.96 11.46 -22.41
CA ALA A 224 22.27 11.12 -21.18
C ALA A 224 23.26 10.73 -20.06
N TYR A 225 23.79 11.72 -19.34
CA TYR A 225 24.77 11.52 -18.26
C TYR A 225 24.33 10.48 -17.22
N TRP A 226 23.03 10.37 -16.91
CA TRP A 226 22.50 9.38 -15.96
C TRP A 226 22.66 7.93 -16.44
N GLN A 227 22.61 7.68 -17.75
CA GLN A 227 22.84 6.35 -18.33
C GLN A 227 24.32 5.96 -18.25
N PHE A 228 25.23 6.92 -18.47
CA PHE A 228 26.67 6.72 -18.23
C PHE A 228 26.96 6.46 -16.74
N HIS A 229 26.27 7.15 -15.82
CA HIS A 229 26.42 6.89 -14.39
C HIS A 229 26.00 5.45 -14.03
N LEU A 230 24.86 4.97 -14.55
CA LEU A 230 24.44 3.58 -14.38
C LEU A 230 25.49 2.59 -14.91
N LYS A 231 26.00 2.83 -16.12
CA LYS A 231 27.07 2.01 -16.71
C LYS A 231 28.30 1.95 -15.81
N ALA A 232 28.74 3.09 -15.27
CA ALA A 232 29.88 3.14 -14.36
C ALA A 232 29.64 2.31 -13.08
N LYS A 233 28.42 2.37 -12.51
CA LYS A 233 28.03 1.54 -11.36
C LYS A 233 28.05 0.04 -11.69
N ILE A 234 27.56 -0.35 -12.87
CA ILE A 234 27.57 -1.75 -13.33
C ILE A 234 29.02 -2.24 -13.48
N GLN A 235 29.88 -1.47 -14.17
CA GLN A 235 31.30 -1.81 -14.34
C GLN A 235 32.02 -1.95 -12.99
N ALA A 236 31.78 -1.02 -12.06
CA ALA A 236 32.35 -1.08 -10.72
C ALA A 236 31.96 -2.38 -10.00
N LYS A 237 30.68 -2.77 -10.08
CA LYS A 237 30.17 -3.99 -9.44
C LYS A 237 30.63 -5.28 -10.12
N LEU A 238 30.96 -5.21 -11.41
CA LEU A 238 31.63 -6.28 -12.17
C LEU A 238 33.15 -6.35 -11.89
N GLY A 239 33.71 -5.41 -11.13
CA GLY A 239 35.15 -5.34 -10.83
C GLY A 239 35.99 -4.59 -11.88
N ASP A 240 35.38 -4.05 -12.94
CA ASP A 240 36.03 -3.21 -13.95
C ASP A 240 36.22 -1.77 -13.43
N LYS A 241 37.16 -1.61 -12.50
CA LYS A 241 37.45 -0.30 -11.87
C LYS A 241 37.97 0.73 -12.88
N VAL A 242 38.78 0.30 -13.84
CA VAL A 242 39.37 1.19 -14.86
C VAL A 242 38.26 1.72 -15.78
N GLY A 243 37.42 0.83 -16.31
CA GLY A 243 36.29 1.22 -17.15
C GLY A 243 35.24 2.00 -16.38
N ALA A 244 34.94 1.64 -15.12
CA ALA A 244 34.02 2.39 -14.27
C ALA A 244 34.47 3.84 -14.09
N LYS A 245 35.76 4.07 -13.79
CA LYS A 245 36.32 5.42 -13.64
C LYS A 245 36.22 6.21 -14.93
N ALA A 246 36.58 5.61 -16.07
CA ALA A 246 36.50 6.27 -17.37
C ALA A 246 35.06 6.68 -17.73
N THR A 247 34.10 5.77 -17.54
CA THR A 247 32.67 6.05 -17.78
C THR A 247 32.13 7.11 -16.82
N ALA A 248 32.50 7.07 -15.54
CA ALA A 248 32.08 8.08 -14.55
C ALA A 248 32.60 9.47 -14.91
N LEU A 249 33.84 9.60 -15.38
CA LEU A 249 34.38 10.86 -15.88
C LEU A 249 33.59 11.39 -17.09
N LYS A 250 33.18 10.51 -18.02
CA LYS A 250 32.32 10.90 -19.13
C LYS A 250 30.94 11.39 -18.65
N SER A 251 30.37 10.72 -17.65
CA SER A 251 29.12 11.15 -17.02
C SER A 251 29.26 12.54 -16.37
N ILE A 252 30.38 12.82 -15.69
CA ILE A 252 30.68 14.16 -15.12
C ILE A 252 30.74 15.24 -16.20
N GLU A 253 31.46 14.98 -17.29
CA GLU A 253 31.57 15.92 -18.42
C GLU A 253 30.18 16.31 -18.96
N LEU A 254 29.35 15.30 -19.23
CA LEU A 254 27.99 15.48 -19.73
C LEU A 254 27.06 16.15 -18.69
N ALA A 255 27.20 15.81 -17.42
CA ALA A 255 26.41 16.41 -16.33
C ALA A 255 26.75 17.89 -16.13
N LYS A 256 28.03 18.27 -16.22
CA LYS A 256 28.47 19.67 -16.19
C LYS A 256 27.90 20.46 -17.38
N ALA A 257 27.95 19.89 -18.58
CA ALA A 257 27.33 20.51 -19.76
C ALA A 257 25.81 20.67 -19.59
N GLY A 258 25.16 19.70 -18.94
CA GLY A 258 23.74 19.75 -18.56
C GLY A 258 23.43 20.58 -17.31
N LYS A 259 24.43 21.22 -16.67
CA LYS A 259 24.30 21.98 -15.42
C LYS A 259 23.63 21.19 -14.27
N ASN A 260 23.95 19.90 -14.15
CA ASN A 260 23.45 19.02 -13.10
C ASN A 260 24.58 18.64 -12.14
N ASP A 261 24.70 19.39 -11.04
CA ASP A 261 25.75 19.18 -10.05
C ASP A 261 25.54 17.91 -9.21
N ASP A 262 24.29 17.43 -9.07
CA ASP A 262 23.99 16.19 -8.33
C ASP A 262 24.68 14.99 -8.98
N TYR A 263 24.60 14.87 -10.31
CA TYR A 263 25.27 13.80 -11.05
C TYR A 263 26.79 13.96 -11.08
N VAL A 264 27.32 15.19 -10.98
CA VAL A 264 28.77 15.39 -10.78
C VAL A 264 29.18 14.75 -9.45
N ALA A 265 28.50 15.11 -8.36
CA ALA A 265 28.80 14.60 -7.03
C ALA A 265 28.61 13.07 -6.91
N LEU A 266 27.57 12.50 -7.53
CA LEU A 266 27.32 11.05 -7.54
C LEU A 266 28.47 10.29 -8.23
N ASN A 267 28.98 10.80 -9.35
CA ASN A 267 30.09 10.17 -10.06
C ASN A 267 31.42 10.34 -9.33
N GLU A 268 31.68 11.50 -8.73
CA GLU A 268 32.87 11.72 -7.89
C GLU A 268 32.89 10.76 -6.69
N LYS A 269 31.74 10.60 -6.02
CA LYS A 269 31.57 9.62 -4.94
C LYS A 269 31.82 8.20 -5.43
N LEU A 270 31.31 7.83 -6.60
CA LEU A 270 31.58 6.52 -7.20
C LEU A 270 33.07 6.33 -7.43
N ILE A 271 33.75 7.28 -8.09
CA ILE A 271 35.19 7.22 -8.39
C ILE A 271 36.01 7.05 -7.11
N ASN A 272 35.67 7.76 -6.03
CA ASN A 272 36.37 7.67 -4.75
C ASN A 272 36.15 6.32 -4.04
N SER A 273 35.14 5.55 -4.44
CA SER A 273 34.84 4.22 -3.88
C SER A 273 35.46 3.05 -4.65
N LEU A 274 36.06 3.30 -5.83
CA LEU A 274 36.66 2.29 -6.69
C LEU A 274 37.96 1.73 -6.12
#